data_AF-A0A8J7N926-F1
#
_entry.id   AF-A0A8J7N926-F1
#
_cell.length_a   1.000
_cell.length_b   1.000
_cell.length_c   1.000
_cell.angle_alpha   90.00
_cell.angle_beta   90.00
_cell.angle_gamma   90.00
#
_symmetry.space_group_name_H-M   'P 1'
#
loop_
_entity.id
_entity.type
_entity.pdbx_description
1 polymer ?
#
loop_
_entity_poly.entity_id
_entity_poly.type
_entity_poly.pdbx_seq_one_letter_code
_entity_poly.pdbx_strand_id
1 'polypeptide(L)' 'DVIAEGVIAAVKEVGLQVPLVVRLEGTNVEKGKEIINTSGLAVIAADNLRDGAEKIVKAVKG' A
#
# COMPACT_ATOMS: atom_id res chain seq x y z
N ASP A 1 9.53 -3.55 -6.97
CA ASP A 1 9.05 -4.67 -7.80
C ASP A 1 8.45 -5.77 -6.98
N VAL A 2 9.14 -6.88 -6.74
CA VAL A 2 8.52 -8.15 -6.31
C VAL A 2 7.55 -8.02 -5.13
N ILE A 3 7.92 -7.27 -4.09
CA ILE A 3 7.03 -7.07 -2.93
C ILE A 3 5.80 -6.23 -3.30
N ALA A 4 5.97 -5.13 -4.03
CA ALA A 4 4.87 -4.25 -4.45
C ALA A 4 3.94 -4.97 -5.45
N GLU A 5 4.51 -5.71 -6.40
CA GLU A 5 3.77 -6.55 -7.35
C GLU A 5 3.01 -7.66 -6.65
N GLY A 6 3.64 -8.34 -5.68
CA GLY A 6 3.00 -9.37 -4.87
C GLY A 6 1.81 -8.83 -4.07
N VAL A 7 1.94 -7.63 -3.50
CA VAL A 7 0.82 -6.95 -2.82
C VAL A 7 -0.31 -6.64 -3.79
N ILE A 8 -0.01 -6.06 -4.96
CA ILE A 8 -1.02 -5.76 -5.98
C ILE A 8 -1.75 -7.02 -6.45
N ALA A 9 -1.01 -8.10 -6.70
CA ALA A 9 -1.58 -9.37 -7.10
C ALA A 9 -2.53 -9.92 -6.02
N ALA A 10 -2.09 -9.93 -4.75
CA ALA A 10 -2.92 -10.37 -3.64
C ALA A 10 -4.18 -9.51 -3.48
N VAL A 11 -4.10 -8.18 -3.65
CA VAL A 11 -5.26 -7.30 -3.56
C VAL A 11 -6.28 -7.57 -4.68
N LYS A 12 -5.80 -7.80 -5.90
CA LYS A 12 -6.65 -8.15 -7.05
C LYS A 12 -7.32 -9.51 -6.89
N GLU A 13 -6.60 -10.49 -6.35
CA GLU A 13 -7.11 -11.85 -6.14
C GLU A 13 -8.14 -11.90 -5.00
N VAL A 14 -7.86 -11.22 -3.88
CA VAL A 14 -8.71 -11.24 -2.69
C VAL A 14 -9.92 -10.31 -2.82
N GLY A 15 -9.84 -9.28 -3.67
CA GLY A 15 -10.94 -8.33 -3.86
C GLY A 15 -11.24 -7.52 -2.59
N LEU A 16 -10.20 -7.04 -1.92
CA LEU A 16 -10.29 -6.30 -0.66
C LEU A 16 -11.28 -5.13 -0.76
N GLN A 17 -12.29 -5.13 0.11
CA GLN A 17 -13.28 -4.05 0.25
C GLN A 17 -12.91 -3.04 1.35
N VAL A 18 -11.83 -3.32 2.08
CA VAL A 18 -11.34 -2.50 3.19
C VAL A 18 -10.04 -1.81 2.79
N PRO A 19 -9.74 -0.61 3.34
CA PRO A 19 -8.54 0.12 2.98
C PRO A 19 -7.26 -0.64 3.38
N LEU A 20 -6.25 -0.62 2.51
CA LEU A 20 -4.95 -1.22 2.75
C LEU A 20 -3.87 -0.14 2.82
N VAL A 21 -3.07 -0.13 3.89
CA VAL A 21 -1.90 0.74 4.05
C VAL A 21 -0.65 -0.12 4.06
N VAL A 22 0.34 0.23 3.22
CA VAL A 22 1.57 -0.53 3.03
C VAL A 22 2.76 0.38 3.29
N ARG A 23 3.60 -0.02 4.24
CA ARG A 23 4.89 0.63 4.48
C ARG A 23 6.00 -0.18 3.81
N LEU A 24 6.71 0.44 2.88
CA LEU A 24 7.85 -0.19 2.19
C LEU A 24 9.16 0.30 2.80
N GLU A 25 10.10 -0.63 3.03
CA GLU A 25 11.48 -0.32 3.43
C GLU A 25 12.49 -1.05 2.53
N GLY A 26 13.67 -0.47 2.34
CA GLY A 26 14.77 -1.06 1.58
C GLY A 26 15.19 -0.25 0.34
N THR A 27 15.91 -0.90 -0.57
CA THR A 27 16.63 -0.24 -1.68
C THR A 27 15.74 0.24 -2.82
N ASN A 28 14.54 -0.34 -2.99
CA ASN A 28 13.64 -0.07 -4.13
C ASN A 28 12.30 0.52 -3.69
N VAL A 29 12.30 1.28 -2.59
CA VAL A 29 11.09 1.89 -2.03
C VAL A 29 10.41 2.82 -3.04
N GLU A 30 11.17 3.68 -3.71
CA GLU A 30 10.64 4.62 -4.70
C GLU A 30 9.92 3.90 -5.84
N LYS A 31 10.56 2.88 -6.43
CA LYS A 31 9.96 2.05 -7.47
C LYS A 31 8.73 1.30 -6.98
N GLY A 32 8.75 0.78 -5.75
CA GLY A 32 7.61 0.11 -5.14
C GLY A 32 6.41 1.05 -4.92
N LYS A 33 6.67 2.29 -4.49
CA LYS A 33 5.64 3.33 -4.32
C LYS A 33 5.03 3.72 -5.67
N GLU A 34 5.85 3.88 -6.70
CA GLU A 34 5.36 4.19 -8.06
C GLU A 34 4.45 3.09 -8.60
N ILE A 35 4.84 1.81 -8.44
CA ILE A 35 4.02 0.66 -8.82
C ILE A 35 2.68 0.64 -8.07
N ILE A 36 2.69 0.90 -6.76
CA ILE A 36 1.46 0.98 -5.95
C ILE A 36 0.57 2.14 -6.42
N ASN A 37 1.13 3.33 -6.61
CA ASN A 37 0.39 4.52 -7.01
C ASN A 37 -0.21 4.42 -8.42
N THR A 38 0.45 3.72 -9.34
CA THR A 38 -0.02 3.51 -10.72
C THR A 38 -0.98 2.31 -10.85
N SER A 39 -1.13 1.50 -9.81
CA SER A 39 -1.93 0.26 -9.85
C SER A 39 -3.44 0.48 -9.97
N GLY A 40 -3.93 1.70 -9.67
CA GLY A 40 -5.35 2.03 -9.62
C GLY A 40 -6.12 1.35 -8.48
N LEU A 41 -5.41 0.67 -7.57
CA LEU A 41 -5.99 0.02 -6.40
C LEU A 41 -6.04 0.99 -5.22
N ALA A 42 -6.99 0.78 -4.31
CA ALA A 42 -7.13 1.53 -3.06
C ALA A 42 -6.06 1.13 -2.02
N VAL A 43 -4.79 1.24 -2.41
CA VAL A 43 -3.63 0.94 -1.59
C VAL A 43 -2.88 2.23 -1.30
N ILE A 44 -2.62 2.49 -0.02
CA ILE A 44 -1.98 3.72 0.45
C ILE A 44 -0.55 3.40 0.88
N ALA A 45 0.43 4.03 0.25
CA ALA A 45 1.82 3.90 0.68
C ALA A 45 2.11 4.75 1.93
N ALA A 46 2.86 4.18 2.88
CA ALA A 46 3.31 4.84 4.09
C ALA A 46 4.84 4.93 4.18
N ASP A 47 5.35 6.02 4.73
CA ASP A 47 6.79 6.29 4.82
C ASP A 47 7.41 5.67 6.08
N ASN A 48 6.66 5.62 7.17
CA ASN A 48 7.09 5.04 8.43
C ASN A 48 5.90 4.46 9.20
N LEU A 49 6.16 3.79 10.32
CA LEU A 49 5.12 3.12 11.09
C LEU A 49 4.08 4.10 11.66
N ARG A 50 4.51 5.28 12.12
CA ARG A 50 3.59 6.32 12.62
C ARG A 50 2.67 6.82 11.50
N ASP A 51 3.25 7.17 10.36
CA ASP A 51 2.51 7.61 9.18
C ASP A 51 1.51 6.53 8.72
N GLY A 52 1.93 5.26 8.71
CA GLY A 52 1.04 4.14 8.39
C GLY A 52 -0.14 4.02 9.35
N ALA A 53 0.12 4.13 10.66
CA ALA A 53 -0.93 4.11 11.68
C ALA A 53 -1.91 5.28 11.54
N GLU A 54 -1.43 6.49 11.27
CA GLU A 54 -2.27 7.66 11.06
C GLU A 54 -3.13 7.53 9.79
N LYS A 55 -2.53 7.05 8.69
CA LYS A 55 -3.21 6.82 7.41
C LYS A 55 -4.31 5.78 7.52
N ILE A 56 -4.05 4.65 8.19
CA ILE A 56 -5.08 3.60 8.31
C ILE A 56 -6.24 4.07 9.19
N VAL A 57 -5.95 4.79 10.29
CA VAL A 57 -6.99 5.36 11.16
C VAL A 57 -7.86 6.37 10.41
N LYS A 58 -7.26 7.22 9.56
CA LYS A 58 -8.01 8.14 8.69
C LYS A 58 -8.86 7.40 7.66
N ALA A 59 -8.33 6.34 7.06
CA ALA A 59 -9.01 5.56 6.03
C ALA A 59 -10.22 4.76 6.57
N VAL A 60 -10.19 4.33 7.84
CA VAL A 60 -11.30 3.56 8.45
C VAL A 60 -12.34 4.40 9.19
N LYS A 61 -12.04 5.67 9.51
CA LYS A 61 -12.96 6.57 10.21
C LYS A 61 -13.95 7.31 9.29
N GLY A 62 -14.03 6.91 8.02
CA GLY A 62 -15.03 7.37 7.06
C GLY A 62 -16.41 6.80 7.33
#